data_AF-A0A7X7XDA5-F1
#
_entry.id   AF-A0A7X7XDA5-F1
#
_cell.length_a   1.000
_cell.length_b   1.000
_cell.length_c   1.000
_cell.angle_alpha   90.00
_cell.angle_beta   90.00
_cell.angle_gamma   90.00
#
_symmetry.space_group_name_H-M   'P 1'
#
loop_
_entity.id
_entity.type
_entity.pdbx_description
1 polymer ?
#
loop_
_entity_poly.entity_id
_entity_poly.type
_entity_poly.pdbx_seq_one_letter_code
_entity_poly.pdbx_strand_id
1 'polypeptide(L)'
;MILIRPLNHDRKRRKPDDEDRPHHPRLRSCGHQRLWRTIGLLLLLALSDAAVLAGPPAAAGATRAAPASKSVSVGGWVAVSQYRQKVLYRSGYDYGVSLMRSGDRYRMWWCGGELASGIPDRILTAESNDGIIWSAPSVALLPEPLALVADPSVIQFAGWYWM
;
A
#
# COMPACT_ATOMS: atom_id res chain seq x y z
N MET A 1 29.66 -24.31 -6.92
CA MET A 1 28.81 -25.45 -7.33
C MET A 1 28.98 -26.55 -6.30
N ILE A 2 28.08 -26.62 -5.32
CA ILE A 2 28.10 -27.61 -4.23
C ILE A 2 26.68 -28.18 -4.17
N LEU A 3 26.61 -29.50 -4.34
CA LEU A 3 25.39 -30.30 -4.47
C LEU A 3 25.12 -30.96 -3.11
N ILE A 4 23.99 -30.67 -2.47
CA ILE A 4 23.52 -31.41 -1.29
C ILE A 4 22.14 -31.99 -1.59
N ARG A 5 22.05 -33.32 -1.51
CA ARG A 5 20.86 -34.15 -1.81
C ARG A 5 19.76 -33.99 -0.74
N PRO A 6 18.47 -34.20 -1.11
CA PRO A 6 17.34 -34.12 -0.19
C PRO A 6 17.12 -35.43 0.60
N LEU A 7 16.71 -35.30 1.86
CA LEU A 7 16.24 -36.41 2.69
C LEU A 7 14.75 -36.64 2.45
N ASN A 8 14.45 -37.83 1.91
CA ASN A 8 13.12 -38.39 1.70
C ASN A 8 12.65 -39.06 3.00
N HIS A 9 11.46 -38.71 3.50
CA HIS A 9 10.72 -39.59 4.41
C HIS A 9 9.31 -39.84 3.87
N ASP A 10 9.22 -40.97 3.18
CA ASP A 10 7.99 -41.68 2.82
C ASP A 10 7.47 -42.40 4.08
N ARG A 11 6.22 -42.13 4.46
CA ARG A 11 5.47 -42.99 5.38
C ARG A 11 4.01 -43.10 4.93
N LYS A 12 3.78 -44.12 4.10
CA LYS A 12 2.48 -44.72 3.77
C LYS A 12 1.71 -45.22 5.00
N ARG A 13 0.39 -45.43 4.78
CA ARG A 13 -0.63 -46.27 5.48
C ARG A 13 -1.65 -45.45 6.30
N ARG A 14 -2.98 -45.56 6.16
CA ARG A 14 -3.93 -46.53 5.52
C ARG A 14 -5.29 -45.81 5.29
N LYS A 15 -5.99 -46.15 4.20
CA LYS A 15 -7.47 -46.29 4.08
C LYS A 15 -7.71 -47.79 3.77
N PRO A 16 -8.86 -48.43 4.11
CA PRO A 16 -10.06 -48.34 3.26
C PRO A 16 -11.43 -48.67 3.97
N ASP A 17 -12.57 -48.20 3.43
CA ASP A 17 -13.78 -48.96 2.96
C ASP A 17 -14.99 -48.50 3.83
N ASP A 18 -16.27 -48.46 3.46
CA ASP A 18 -17.03 -48.94 2.31
C ASP A 18 -18.41 -48.22 2.26
N GLU A 19 -19.06 -48.37 1.10
CA GLU A 19 -20.49 -48.28 0.71
C GLU A 19 -21.59 -47.79 1.70
N ASP A 20 -22.51 -46.93 1.22
CA ASP A 20 -23.80 -47.40 0.64
C ASP A 20 -24.77 -46.26 0.26
N ARG A 21 -25.43 -46.39 -0.90
CA ARG A 21 -26.56 -45.56 -1.37
C ARG A 21 -27.84 -46.38 -1.29
N PRO A 22 -29.00 -45.72 -1.09
CA PRO A 22 -30.15 -46.04 -1.93
C PRO A 22 -30.85 -44.80 -2.53
N HIS A 23 -31.49 -45.02 -3.68
CA HIS A 23 -32.23 -44.07 -4.49
C HIS A 23 -33.77 -44.14 -4.27
N HIS A 24 -34.42 -42.97 -4.45
CA HIS A 24 -35.82 -42.69 -4.87
C HIS A 24 -36.91 -42.48 -3.79
N PRO A 25 -38.03 -41.75 -4.06
CA PRO A 25 -38.43 -41.00 -5.26
C PRO A 25 -38.83 -39.51 -5.03
N ARG A 26 -39.07 -38.80 -6.14
CA ARG A 26 -39.44 -37.38 -6.26
C ARG A 26 -40.87 -37.09 -5.77
N LEU A 27 -41.04 -36.01 -5.00
CA LEU A 27 -42.31 -35.28 -4.89
C LEU A 27 -42.26 -34.01 -5.75
N ARG A 28 -43.22 -33.90 -6.67
CA ARG A 28 -43.51 -32.72 -7.47
C ARG A 28 -44.03 -31.60 -6.57
N SER A 29 -43.48 -30.41 -6.69
CA SER A 29 -44.20 -29.17 -6.41
C SER A 29 -43.63 -28.07 -7.30
N CYS A 30 -44.34 -27.84 -8.41
CA CYS A 30 -44.11 -26.83 -9.41
C CYS A 30 -45.03 -25.65 -9.07
N GLY A 31 -44.52 -24.41 -9.06
CA GLY A 31 -45.38 -23.23 -9.24
C GLY A 31 -45.23 -22.06 -8.26
N HIS A 32 -44.85 -22.25 -6.99
CA HIS A 32 -45.02 -21.18 -6.00
C HIS A 32 -43.73 -20.45 -5.53
N GLN A 33 -42.54 -20.99 -5.79
CA GLN A 33 -41.27 -20.42 -5.30
C GLN A 33 -40.61 -19.37 -6.21
N ARG A 34 -41.03 -19.23 -7.47
CA ARG A 34 -40.40 -18.28 -8.40
C ARG A 34 -40.90 -16.84 -8.24
N LEU A 35 -42.14 -16.65 -7.80
CA LEU A 35 -42.75 -15.32 -7.68
C LEU A 35 -42.23 -14.51 -6.47
N TRP A 36 -41.89 -15.20 -5.38
CA TRP A 36 -41.39 -14.56 -4.15
C TRP A 36 -39.95 -14.06 -4.30
N ARG A 37 -39.14 -14.71 -5.15
CA ARG A 37 -37.77 -14.28 -5.42
C ARG A 37 -37.71 -13.02 -6.29
N THR A 38 -38.65 -12.83 -7.22
CA THR A 38 -38.70 -11.64 -8.07
C THR A 38 -39.16 -10.39 -7.33
N ILE A 39 -40.12 -10.51 -6.39
CA ILE A 39 -40.57 -9.37 -5.57
C ILE A 39 -39.49 -8.96 -4.56
N GLY A 40 -38.80 -9.93 -3.95
CA GLY A 40 -37.66 -9.65 -3.07
C GLY A 40 -36.49 -8.95 -3.76
N LEU A 41 -36.20 -9.31 -5.03
CA LEU A 41 -35.13 -8.68 -5.81
C LEU A 41 -35.48 -7.24 -6.25
N LEU A 42 -36.74 -6.97 -6.58
CA LEU A 42 -37.21 -5.62 -6.95
C LEU A 42 -37.23 -4.64 -5.76
N LEU A 43 -37.55 -5.12 -4.55
CA LEU A 43 -37.49 -4.31 -3.33
C LEU A 43 -36.05 -3.99 -2.90
N LEU A 44 -35.10 -4.90 -3.13
CA LEU A 44 -33.67 -4.67 -2.88
C LEU A 44 -33.05 -3.64 -3.86
N LEU A 45 -33.46 -3.66 -5.13
CA LEU A 45 -33.02 -2.66 -6.11
C LEU A 45 -33.58 -1.26 -5.83
N ALA A 46 -34.84 -1.14 -5.38
CA ALA A 46 -35.42 0.16 -5.03
C ALA A 46 -34.78 0.80 -3.77
N LEU A 47 -34.31 -0.01 -2.82
CA LEU A 47 -33.55 0.48 -1.66
C LEU A 47 -32.11 0.90 -2.01
N SER A 48 -31.58 0.41 -3.14
CA SER A 48 -30.25 0.79 -3.63
C SER A 48 -30.25 2.22 -4.21
N ASP A 49 -31.30 2.58 -4.96
CA ASP A 49 -31.41 3.91 -5.58
C ASP A 49 -31.68 5.03 -4.56
N ALA A 50 -32.42 4.75 -3.48
CA ALA A 50 -32.67 5.74 -2.43
C ALA A 50 -31.41 6.06 -1.60
N ALA A 51 -30.48 5.09 -1.47
CA ALA A 51 -29.22 5.28 -0.75
C ALA A 51 -28.14 6.00 -1.59
N VAL A 52 -28.25 5.99 -2.92
CA VAL A 52 -27.29 6.64 -3.82
C VAL A 52 -27.56 8.15 -4.00
N LEU A 53 -28.78 8.62 -3.73
CA LEU A 53 -29.15 10.04 -3.83
C LEU A 53 -29.03 10.83 -2.52
N ALA A 54 -28.85 10.16 -1.38
CA ALA A 54 -28.50 10.81 -0.12
C ALA A 54 -26.97 10.87 0.00
N GLY A 55 -26.34 11.80 -0.74
CA GLY A 55 -24.96 12.17 -0.48
C GLY A 55 -24.77 12.53 1.00
N PRO A 56 -23.63 12.20 1.63
CA PRO A 56 -23.38 12.56 3.02
C PRO A 56 -23.62 14.07 3.20
N PRO A 57 -24.28 14.51 4.29
CA PRO A 57 -24.47 15.93 4.53
C PRO A 57 -23.10 16.61 4.44
N ALA A 58 -23.00 17.62 3.59
CA ALA A 58 -21.79 18.42 3.42
C ALA A 58 -21.30 18.79 4.82
N ALA A 59 -20.17 18.21 5.23
CA ALA A 59 -19.55 18.54 6.49
C ALA A 59 -19.39 20.06 6.49
N ALA A 60 -20.14 20.73 7.37
CA ALA A 60 -20.06 22.16 7.57
C ALA A 60 -18.58 22.52 7.66
N GLY A 61 -18.13 23.38 6.74
CA GLY A 61 -16.72 23.66 6.51
C GLY A 61 -16.04 24.04 7.81
N ALA A 62 -15.34 23.08 8.40
CA ALA A 62 -14.34 23.39 9.39
C ALA A 62 -13.27 24.19 8.64
N THR A 63 -13.21 25.49 8.89
CA THR A 63 -12.11 26.33 8.48
C THR A 63 -10.85 25.69 9.05
N ARG A 64 -10.14 24.94 8.20
CA ARG A 64 -8.89 24.27 8.57
C ARG A 64 -7.94 25.36 9.03
N ALA A 65 -7.65 25.40 10.33
CA ALA A 65 -6.70 26.32 10.90
C ALA A 65 -5.41 26.29 10.06
N ALA A 66 -4.89 27.46 9.72
CA ALA A 66 -3.65 27.57 8.96
C ALA A 66 -2.56 26.76 9.69
N PRO A 67 -1.74 25.97 8.97
CA PRO A 67 -0.77 25.11 9.63
C PRO A 67 0.20 25.97 10.44
N ALA A 68 0.47 25.56 11.68
CA ALA A 68 1.40 26.27 12.56
C ALA A 68 2.74 26.48 11.84
N SER A 69 3.15 27.75 11.75
CA SER A 69 4.40 28.14 11.13
C SER A 69 5.27 28.88 12.15
N LYS A 70 6.56 28.59 12.15
CA LYS A 70 7.58 29.35 12.87
C LYS A 70 8.53 29.92 11.83
N SER A 71 8.91 31.18 11.98
CA SER A 71 9.92 31.80 11.13
C SER A 71 10.98 32.51 11.97
N VAL A 72 12.20 32.56 11.45
CA VAL A 72 13.32 33.26 12.06
C VAL A 72 14.16 33.91 10.96
N SER A 73 14.58 35.16 11.17
CA SER A 73 15.52 35.84 10.28
C SER A 73 16.93 35.35 10.58
N VAL A 74 17.67 34.94 9.54
CA VAL A 74 19.06 34.47 9.62
C VAL A 74 19.87 35.25 8.57
N GLY A 75 20.56 36.30 9.03
CA GLY A 75 21.20 37.27 8.13
C GLY A 75 20.16 37.96 7.25
N GLY A 76 20.36 37.94 5.93
CA GLY A 76 19.42 38.46 4.92
C GLY A 76 18.31 37.50 4.50
N TRP A 77 18.17 36.34 5.17
CA TRP A 77 17.21 35.30 4.82
C TRP A 77 16.15 35.11 5.91
N VAL A 78 15.01 34.52 5.55
CA VAL A 78 13.99 34.07 6.50
C VAL A 78 13.88 32.55 6.40
N ALA A 79 14.22 31.86 7.48
CA ALA A 79 13.97 30.44 7.61
C ALA A 79 12.54 30.22 8.12
N VAL A 80 11.76 29.38 7.44
CA VAL A 80 10.39 29.04 7.81
C VAL A 80 10.29 27.54 8.05
N SER A 81 9.74 27.16 9.20
CA SER A 81 9.35 25.78 9.51
C SER A 81 7.84 25.70 9.64
N GLN A 82 7.23 24.84 8.84
CA GLN A 82 5.79 24.62 8.85
C GLN A 82 5.50 23.14 8.59
N TYR A 83 4.85 22.50 9.55
CA TYR A 83 4.32 21.16 9.32
C TYR A 83 3.08 21.26 8.42
N ARG A 84 3.11 20.58 7.27
CA ARG A 84 1.96 20.50 6.35
C ARG A 84 1.17 19.23 6.57
N GLN A 85 1.82 18.10 6.38
CA GLN A 85 1.30 16.75 6.62
C GLN A 85 2.42 15.71 6.50
N LYS A 86 2.12 14.49 6.95
CA LYS A 86 2.92 13.30 6.67
C LYS A 86 2.63 12.85 5.23
N VAL A 87 3.69 12.55 4.47
CA VAL A 87 3.59 12.21 3.03
C VAL A 87 3.97 10.76 2.72
N LEU A 88 4.54 10.04 3.69
CA LEU A 88 4.90 8.62 3.56
C LEU A 88 4.22 7.83 4.67
N TYR A 89 3.42 6.83 4.29
CA TYR A 89 2.73 5.92 5.21
C TYR A 89 3.05 4.47 4.85
N ARG A 90 3.77 3.79 5.73
CA ARG A 90 4.33 2.47 5.48
C ARG A 90 4.75 1.80 6.78
N SER A 91 4.78 0.47 6.75
CA SER A 91 5.37 -0.35 7.81
C SER A 91 6.89 -0.31 7.72
N GLY A 92 7.56 -0.51 8.86
CA GLY A 92 9.02 -0.44 8.95
C GLY A 92 9.50 0.94 9.40
N TYR A 93 10.74 1.27 9.05
CA TYR A 93 11.33 2.58 9.28
C TYR A 93 11.75 3.24 7.98
N ASP A 94 11.74 4.56 7.97
CA ASP A 94 12.23 5.41 6.90
C ASP A 94 13.08 6.52 7.53
N TYR A 95 14.32 6.68 7.08
CA TYR A 95 15.24 7.71 7.57
C TYR A 95 16.22 8.14 6.47
N GLY A 96 17.04 9.17 6.74
CA GLY A 96 18.07 9.62 5.81
C GLY A 96 17.51 10.10 4.46
N VAL A 97 16.56 11.04 4.47
CA VAL A 97 15.93 11.49 3.22
C VAL A 97 16.84 12.44 2.44
N SER A 98 16.95 12.21 1.14
CA SER A 98 17.43 13.16 0.13
C SER A 98 16.29 13.53 -0.81
N LEU A 99 16.10 14.82 -1.06
CA LEU A 99 14.99 15.34 -1.87
C LEU A 99 15.54 16.28 -2.93
N MET A 100 15.11 16.07 -4.18
CA MET A 100 15.48 16.92 -5.30
C MET A 100 14.24 17.32 -6.08
N ARG A 101 14.21 18.59 -6.51
CA ARG A 101 13.27 19.07 -7.53
C ARG A 101 14.03 19.29 -8.83
N SER A 102 13.57 18.66 -9.91
CA SER A 102 14.08 18.87 -11.28
C SER A 102 12.92 19.29 -12.17
N GLY A 103 12.89 20.57 -12.54
CA GLY A 103 11.73 21.17 -13.21
C GLY A 103 10.47 21.10 -12.34
N ASP A 104 9.43 20.49 -12.87
CA ASP A 104 8.13 20.32 -12.18
C ASP A 104 7.99 18.98 -11.46
N ARG A 105 9.06 18.18 -11.39
CA ARG A 105 9.05 16.88 -10.71
C ARG A 105 9.93 16.91 -9.48
N TYR A 106 9.41 16.35 -8.40
CA TYR A 106 10.15 16.01 -7.20
C TYR A 106 10.51 14.53 -7.25
N ARG A 107 11.70 14.22 -6.77
CA ARG A 107 12.15 12.86 -6.49
C ARG A 107 12.77 12.82 -5.10
N MET A 108 12.46 11.78 -4.36
CA MET A 108 13.00 11.56 -3.04
C MET A 108 13.69 10.19 -3.00
N TRP A 109 14.79 10.12 -2.25
CA TRP A 109 15.50 8.90 -1.90
C TRP A 109 15.62 8.83 -0.40
N TRP A 110 15.54 7.63 0.16
CA TRP A 110 15.66 7.46 1.61
C TRP A 110 16.07 6.05 1.94
N CYS A 111 16.64 5.86 3.12
CA CYS A 111 16.87 4.53 3.67
C CYS A 111 15.56 3.98 4.23
N GLY A 112 15.21 2.76 3.83
CA GLY A 112 14.04 2.07 4.36
C GLY A 112 14.31 0.59 4.60
N GLY A 113 13.64 0.06 5.63
CA GLY A 113 13.77 -1.35 6.01
C GLY A 113 12.60 -1.81 6.87
N GLU A 114 12.50 -3.13 7.03
CA GLU A 114 11.50 -3.77 7.86
C GLU A 114 12.14 -4.30 9.15
N LEU A 115 11.74 -3.76 10.30
CA LEU A 115 12.17 -4.24 11.61
C LEU A 115 11.99 -5.76 11.74
N ALA A 116 13.02 -6.44 12.23
CA ALA A 116 13.01 -7.88 12.51
C ALA A 116 12.68 -8.78 11.30
N SER A 117 12.82 -8.29 10.06
CA SER A 117 12.58 -9.07 8.84
C SER A 117 13.78 -9.91 8.39
N GLY A 118 14.99 -9.56 8.85
CA GLY A 118 16.24 -10.10 8.30
C GLY A 118 16.59 -9.56 6.91
N ILE A 119 15.77 -8.66 6.35
CA ILE A 119 16.05 -7.97 5.09
C ILE A 119 16.93 -6.76 5.43
N PRO A 120 18.12 -6.62 4.83
CA PRO A 120 18.97 -5.47 5.11
C PRO A 120 18.38 -4.18 4.51
N ASP A 121 18.84 -3.06 5.07
CA ASP A 121 18.48 -1.72 4.61
C ASP A 121 18.77 -1.52 3.12
N ARG A 122 17.91 -0.72 2.48
CA ARG A 122 18.00 -0.40 1.05
C ARG A 122 17.60 1.04 0.82
N ILE A 123 18.10 1.61 -0.28
CA ILE A 123 17.64 2.93 -0.70
C ILE A 123 16.37 2.76 -1.52
N LEU A 124 15.32 3.45 -1.09
CA LEU A 124 14.04 3.53 -1.78
C LEU A 124 13.93 4.86 -2.52
N THR A 125 13.11 4.89 -3.56
CA THR A 125 12.81 6.10 -4.34
C THR A 125 11.32 6.21 -4.66
N ALA A 126 10.84 7.45 -4.75
CA ALA A 126 9.50 7.81 -5.19
C ALA A 126 9.53 9.18 -5.87
N GLU A 127 8.50 9.44 -6.67
CA GLU A 127 8.36 10.68 -7.42
C GLU A 127 7.04 11.38 -7.09
N SER A 128 7.01 12.70 -7.26
CA SER A 128 5.83 13.52 -7.04
C SER A 128 5.83 14.71 -8.00
N ASN A 129 4.66 15.21 -8.38
CA ASN A 129 4.53 16.46 -9.14
C ASN A 129 4.29 17.67 -8.22
N ASP A 130 3.90 17.47 -6.96
CA ASP A 130 3.47 18.53 -6.05
C ASP A 130 4.21 18.50 -4.68
N GLY A 131 5.06 17.50 -4.45
CA GLY A 131 5.75 17.27 -3.18
C GLY A 131 4.85 16.75 -2.06
N ILE A 132 3.57 16.48 -2.34
CA ILE A 132 2.55 16.10 -1.37
C ILE A 132 2.05 14.68 -1.63
N ILE A 133 1.67 14.39 -2.88
CA ILE A 133 1.21 13.08 -3.32
C ILE A 133 2.39 12.38 -4.00
N TRP A 134 2.80 11.24 -3.47
CA TRP A 134 3.96 10.49 -3.92
C TRP A 134 3.55 9.18 -4.57
N SER A 135 4.34 8.75 -5.56
CA SER A 135 4.19 7.43 -6.16
C SER A 135 4.43 6.31 -5.14
N ALA A 136 4.00 5.09 -5.46
CA ALA A 136 4.42 3.91 -4.73
C ALA A 136 5.96 3.82 -4.72
N PRO A 137 6.59 3.55 -3.58
CA PRO A 137 8.04 3.47 -3.53
C PRO A 137 8.59 2.25 -4.28
N SER A 138 9.78 2.41 -4.83
CA SER A 138 10.56 1.35 -5.49
C SER A 138 11.98 1.33 -4.95
N VAL A 139 12.71 0.23 -5.17
CA VAL A 139 14.11 0.12 -4.75
C VAL A 139 15.00 0.87 -5.74
N ALA A 140 15.78 1.83 -5.23
CA ALA A 140 16.80 2.56 -5.98
C ALA A 140 18.16 1.85 -5.90
N LEU A 141 18.53 1.38 -4.72
CA LEU A 141 19.80 0.70 -4.47
C LEU A 141 19.62 -0.41 -3.43
N LEU A 142 20.04 -1.61 -3.80
CA LEU A 142 20.15 -2.74 -2.86
C LEU A 142 21.46 -2.65 -2.07
N PRO A 143 21.51 -3.22 -0.86
CA PRO A 143 22.73 -3.26 -0.08
C PRO A 143 23.82 -4.07 -0.79
N GLU A 144 23.50 -5.18 -1.47
CA GLU A 144 24.49 -6.04 -2.12
C GLU A 144 25.29 -5.33 -3.24
N PRO A 145 26.63 -5.48 -3.30
CA PRO A 145 27.50 -6.36 -2.49
C PRO A 145 27.95 -5.77 -1.15
N LEU A 146 27.51 -4.57 -0.80
CA LEU A 146 27.83 -3.91 0.46
C LEU A 146 27.01 -4.51 1.62
N ALA A 147 27.55 -4.42 2.84
CA ALA A 147 26.88 -4.94 4.03
C ALA A 147 25.74 -4.02 4.54
N LEU A 148 25.77 -2.73 4.16
CA LEU A 148 24.80 -1.72 4.56
C LEU A 148 24.80 -0.56 3.55
N VAL A 149 23.61 -0.05 3.21
CA VAL A 149 23.42 1.20 2.48
C VAL A 149 22.40 2.06 3.21
N ALA A 150 22.77 3.30 3.52
CA ALA A 150 21.96 4.21 4.34
C ALA A 150 22.31 5.68 4.05
N ASP A 151 21.49 6.60 4.58
CA ASP A 151 21.72 8.05 4.57
C ASP A 151 22.13 8.64 3.21
N PRO A 152 21.34 8.41 2.14
CA PRO A 152 21.67 8.88 0.81
C PRO A 152 21.81 10.41 0.76
N SER A 153 22.80 10.87 0.00
CA SER A 153 22.92 12.26 -0.44
C SER A 153 23.02 12.27 -1.97
N VAL A 154 22.00 12.78 -2.65
CA VAL A 154 21.88 12.61 -4.10
C VAL A 154 22.15 13.91 -4.84
N ILE A 155 23.02 13.84 -5.85
CA ILE A 155 23.21 14.91 -6.83
C ILE A 155 22.85 14.42 -8.24
N GLN A 156 22.43 15.34 -9.11
CA GLN A 156 22.22 15.07 -10.53
C GLN A 156 23.30 15.77 -11.34
N PHE A 157 24.03 15.00 -12.15
CA PHE A 157 25.10 15.52 -13.00
C PHE A 157 25.17 14.76 -14.31
N ALA A 158 25.23 15.49 -15.43
CA ALA A 158 25.31 14.93 -16.79
C ALA A 158 24.21 13.89 -17.10
N GLY A 159 23.00 14.09 -16.60
CA GLY A 159 21.87 13.16 -16.79
C GLY A 159 21.87 11.96 -15.84
N TRP A 160 22.88 11.82 -14.98
CA TRP A 160 23.01 10.74 -14.00
C TRP A 160 22.70 11.21 -12.59
N TYR A 161 22.25 10.27 -11.75
CA TYR A 161 22.15 10.45 -10.31
C TYR A 161 23.35 9.79 -9.62
N TRP A 162 23.97 10.52 -8.71
CA TRP A 162 25.08 10.05 -7.90
C TRP A 162 24.65 10.07 -6.44
N MET A 163 24.93 8.99 -5.72
CA MET A 163 24.63 8.79 -4.31
C MET A 163 25.81 8.13 -3.59
#